data_AF-A0A7C6E3M3-F1
#
_entry.id   AF-A0A7C6E3M3-F1
#
_cell.length_a   1.000
_cell.length_b   1.000
_cell.length_c   1.000
_cell.angle_alpha   90.00
_cell.angle_beta   90.00
_cell.angle_gamma   90.00
#
_symmetry.space_group_name_H-M   'P 1'
#
loop_
_entity.id
_entity.type
_entity.pdbx_description
1 polymer ?
#
loop_
_entity_poly.entity_id
_entity_poly.type
_entity_poly.pdbx_seq_one_letter_code
_entity_poly.pdbx_strand_id
1 'polypeptide(L)'
;MKRRDILKGSLAAGALALLPKGGAQGAPQNVPSLGRRYRNLIVFVYDGFSWEDYAIAQAYARRRLGRALALDRLLARYPNGLMNTYSLTSYVTESSAAGNAMSCGVKTVNGGLAVHADGTPLKPFFAAAKEMGKAVGLVTTTTVTHATPASFVVSNPDRNAEAQIAEQYLAFGAEVYLGGGDHFFNPERRQDKKDMYAAFAQAGYGVVKTPEELARSNASKL
;
A
#
# COMPACT_ATOMS: atom_id res chain seq x y z
N MET A 1 6.24 26.13 -45.48
CA MET A 1 6.64 27.09 -44.43
C MET A 1 7.37 26.34 -43.32
N LYS A 2 8.60 26.74 -42.97
CA LYS A 2 9.49 26.01 -42.04
C LYS A 2 9.28 26.53 -40.61
N ARG A 3 9.23 25.64 -39.61
CA ARG A 3 8.99 25.92 -38.17
C ARG A 3 10.00 26.86 -37.48
N ARG A 4 10.97 27.44 -38.20
CA ARG A 4 12.06 28.28 -37.64
C ARG A 4 11.84 29.79 -37.82
N ASP A 5 10.80 30.20 -38.54
CA ASP A 5 10.57 31.62 -38.84
C ASP A 5 9.66 32.33 -37.81
N ILE A 6 9.04 31.59 -36.88
CA ILE A 6 8.17 32.15 -35.83
C ILE A 6 8.95 32.83 -34.70
N LEU A 7 10.26 32.53 -34.56
CA LEU A 7 11.09 33.04 -33.47
C LEU A 7 11.86 34.34 -33.80
N LYS A 8 11.69 34.92 -34.99
CA LYS A 8 12.44 36.11 -35.42
C LYS A 8 11.64 37.43 -35.39
N GLY A 9 10.37 37.39 -35.02
CA GLY A 9 9.46 38.53 -35.12
C GLY A 9 8.94 39.07 -33.79
N SER A 10 9.81 39.39 -32.83
CA SER A 10 9.43 40.25 -31.69
C SER A 10 10.64 40.60 -30.81
N LEU A 11 11.44 41.54 -31.28
CA LEU A 11 12.40 42.30 -30.46
C LEU A 11 12.06 43.78 -30.67
N ALA A 12 11.21 44.34 -29.81
CA ALA A 12 11.12 45.80 -29.59
C ALA A 12 10.41 46.11 -28.27
N ALA A 13 11.23 46.59 -27.33
CA ALA A 13 10.96 47.64 -26.34
C ALA A 13 9.64 47.65 -25.52
N GLY A 14 9.79 47.42 -24.22
CA GLY A 14 9.56 48.51 -23.25
C GLY A 14 8.11 48.86 -22.90
N ALA A 15 7.52 48.06 -22.02
CA ALA A 15 6.78 48.59 -20.87
C ALA A 15 6.99 47.61 -19.73
N LEU A 16 7.74 48.03 -18.70
CA LEU A 16 7.83 47.33 -17.43
C LEU A 16 6.48 47.49 -16.72
N ALA A 17 5.45 46.84 -17.23
CA ALA A 17 4.19 46.71 -16.53
C ALA A 17 4.49 45.89 -15.27
N LEU A 18 4.35 46.54 -14.11
CA LEU A 18 4.25 45.91 -12.80
C LEU A 18 3.05 44.96 -12.83
N LEU A 19 3.25 43.79 -13.42
CA LEU A 19 2.40 42.64 -13.18
C LEU A 19 2.49 42.41 -11.67
N PRO A 20 1.36 42.37 -10.93
CA PRO A 20 1.41 41.88 -9.57
C PRO A 20 2.13 40.54 -9.65
N LYS A 21 3.10 40.31 -8.75
CA LYS A 21 3.60 38.97 -8.49
C LYS A 21 2.38 38.18 -8.01
N GLY A 22 1.59 37.67 -8.96
CA GLY A 22 0.62 36.64 -8.70
C GLY A 22 1.46 35.52 -8.15
N GLY A 23 1.43 35.38 -6.83
CA GLY A 23 1.96 34.20 -6.20
C GLY A 23 1.39 33.05 -6.99
N ALA A 24 2.25 32.18 -7.51
CA ALA A 24 1.80 30.85 -7.91
C ALA A 24 0.90 30.42 -6.74
N GLN A 25 -0.40 30.28 -7.00
CA GLN A 25 -1.31 29.75 -6.00
C GLN A 25 -0.67 28.42 -5.65
N GLY A 26 0.02 28.39 -4.50
CA GLY A 26 0.66 27.18 -4.04
C GLY A 26 -0.40 26.12 -4.14
N ALA A 27 -0.07 24.96 -4.74
CA ALA A 27 -0.97 23.82 -4.78
C ALA A 27 -1.66 23.78 -3.42
N PRO A 28 -3.01 23.82 -3.37
CA PRO A 28 -3.74 24.03 -2.13
C PRO A 28 -3.07 23.15 -1.09
N GLN A 29 -2.54 23.77 -0.04
CA GLN A 29 -2.02 23.00 1.08
C GLN A 29 -3.25 22.31 1.64
N ASN A 30 -3.54 21.12 1.12
CA ASN A 30 -4.33 20.13 1.79
C ASN A 30 -3.53 19.86 3.05
N VAL A 31 -3.79 20.67 4.07
CA VAL A 31 -3.50 20.31 5.44
C VAL A 31 -4.73 19.52 5.83
N PRO A 32 -4.75 18.18 5.66
CA PRO A 32 -5.84 17.38 6.18
C PRO A 32 -5.84 17.55 7.70
N SER A 33 -6.61 18.53 8.19
CA SER A 33 -6.89 18.66 9.61
C SER A 33 -8.08 17.74 9.88
N LEU A 34 -7.77 16.57 10.40
CA LEU A 34 -8.78 15.80 11.08
C LEU A 34 -9.11 16.58 12.36
N GLY A 35 -10.35 17.02 12.53
CA GLY A 35 -10.82 17.79 13.71
C GLY A 35 -10.69 17.03 15.04
N ARG A 36 -10.11 15.82 15.02
CA ARG A 36 -9.80 14.98 16.16
C ARG A 36 -8.54 14.18 15.88
N ARG A 37 -7.75 13.93 16.94
CA ARG A 37 -6.59 13.03 16.90
C ARG A 37 -7.03 11.56 16.96
N TYR A 38 -6.57 10.76 16.00
CA TYR A 38 -6.77 9.30 15.98
C TYR A 38 -5.53 8.59 16.51
N ARG A 39 -5.73 7.51 17.28
CA ARG A 39 -4.63 6.70 17.84
C ARG A 39 -4.21 5.55 16.93
N ASN A 40 -5.19 4.96 16.25
CA ASN A 40 -5.08 3.73 15.48
C ASN A 40 -5.57 3.97 14.05
N LEU A 41 -4.96 3.27 13.10
CA LEU A 41 -5.37 3.23 11.70
C LEU A 41 -5.47 1.78 11.26
N ILE A 42 -6.62 1.38 10.73
CA ILE A 42 -6.84 0.05 10.14
C ILE A 42 -7.21 0.29 8.69
N VAL A 43 -6.44 -0.32 7.77
CA VAL A 43 -6.66 -0.20 6.34
C VAL A 43 -7.13 -1.56 5.82
N PHE A 44 -8.33 -1.59 5.24
CA PHE A 44 -8.84 -2.76 4.54
C PHE A 44 -8.64 -2.54 3.04
N VAL A 45 -7.80 -3.37 2.43
CA VAL A 45 -7.61 -3.40 0.98
C VAL A 45 -8.36 -4.60 0.42
N TYR A 46 -9.35 -4.34 -0.42
CA TYR A 46 -10.12 -5.37 -1.12
C TYR A 46 -9.51 -5.52 -2.53
N ASP A 47 -8.51 -6.40 -2.66
CA ASP A 47 -7.75 -6.55 -3.90
C ASP A 47 -8.67 -7.00 -5.06
N GLY A 48 -8.63 -6.26 -6.17
CA GLY A 48 -9.48 -6.49 -7.34
C GLY A 48 -10.98 -6.19 -7.16
N PHE A 49 -11.43 -5.71 -6.00
CA PHE A 49 -12.86 -5.54 -5.71
C PHE A 49 -13.41 -4.21 -6.22
N SER A 50 -14.24 -4.29 -7.27
CA SER A 50 -14.89 -3.14 -7.88
C SER A 50 -16.33 -2.93 -7.36
N TRP A 51 -17.02 -1.91 -7.88
CA TRP A 51 -18.43 -1.67 -7.56
C TRP A 51 -19.34 -2.76 -8.11
N GLU A 52 -18.94 -3.40 -9.21
CA GLU A 52 -19.64 -4.54 -9.81
C GLU A 52 -19.55 -5.77 -8.89
N ASP A 53 -18.36 -6.07 -8.34
CA ASP A 53 -18.20 -7.14 -7.35
C ASP A 53 -19.02 -6.88 -6.10
N TYR A 54 -19.03 -5.63 -5.62
CA TYR A 54 -19.89 -5.23 -4.51
C TYR A 54 -21.37 -5.44 -4.81
N ALA A 55 -21.84 -5.05 -5.99
CA ALA A 55 -23.24 -5.21 -6.37
C ALA A 55 -23.65 -6.69 -6.38
N ILE A 56 -22.81 -7.57 -6.94
CA ILE A 56 -23.04 -9.02 -6.95
C ILE A 56 -23.05 -9.59 -5.53
N ALA A 57 -22.03 -9.26 -4.71
CA ALA A 57 -21.93 -9.72 -3.33
C ALA A 57 -23.12 -9.28 -2.47
N GLN A 58 -23.54 -8.02 -2.64
CA GLN A 58 -24.69 -7.46 -1.92
C GLN A 58 -26.00 -8.13 -2.35
N ALA A 59 -26.22 -8.33 -3.66
CA ALA A 59 -27.39 -9.01 -4.18
C ALA A 59 -27.50 -10.44 -3.65
N TYR A 60 -26.39 -11.18 -3.66
CA TYR A 60 -26.33 -12.53 -3.11
C TYR A 60 -26.61 -12.54 -1.60
N ALA A 61 -25.94 -11.69 -0.81
CA ALA A 61 -26.14 -11.63 0.63
C ALA A 61 -27.60 -11.34 1.02
N ARG A 62 -28.26 -10.42 0.32
CA ARG A 62 -29.65 -10.05 0.59
C ARG A 62 -30.63 -11.11 0.13
N ARG A 63 -30.48 -11.61 -1.10
CA ARG A 63 -31.48 -12.50 -1.74
C ARG A 63 -31.32 -13.96 -1.36
N ARG A 64 -30.10 -14.40 -1.03
CA ARG A 64 -29.80 -15.81 -0.71
C ARG A 64 -29.53 -16.04 0.76
N LEU A 65 -28.83 -15.12 1.42
CA LEU A 65 -28.45 -15.29 2.83
C LEU A 65 -29.34 -14.51 3.80
N GLY A 66 -30.27 -13.68 3.30
CA GLY A 66 -31.18 -12.89 4.14
C GLY A 66 -30.47 -11.86 5.04
N ARG A 67 -29.25 -11.43 4.70
CA ARG A 67 -28.45 -10.51 5.52
C ARG A 67 -27.83 -9.37 4.71
N ALA A 68 -27.54 -8.25 5.38
CA ALA A 68 -26.76 -7.16 4.82
C ALA A 68 -25.25 -7.42 4.94
N LEU A 69 -24.45 -6.79 4.09
CA LEU A 69 -22.99 -6.79 4.24
C LEU A 69 -22.56 -5.81 5.33
N ALA A 70 -21.43 -6.08 5.98
CA ALA A 70 -20.81 -5.10 6.88
C ALA A 70 -20.44 -3.81 6.12
N LEU A 71 -19.98 -3.96 4.86
CA LEU A 71 -19.64 -2.83 3.98
C LEU A 71 -20.85 -1.93 3.70
N ASP A 72 -22.07 -2.48 3.56
CA ASP A 72 -23.31 -1.67 3.42
C ASP A 72 -23.44 -0.66 4.57
N ARG A 73 -23.15 -1.10 5.80
CA ARG A 73 -23.26 -0.26 7.00
C ARG A 73 -22.18 0.82 7.05
N LEU A 74 -20.98 0.51 6.56
CA LEU A 74 -19.87 1.46 6.50
C LEU A 74 -20.15 2.54 5.45
N LEU A 75 -20.57 2.15 4.25
CA LEU A 75 -20.87 3.08 3.15
C LEU A 75 -22.06 3.99 3.47
N ALA A 76 -23.07 3.50 4.20
CA ALA A 76 -24.21 4.32 4.61
C ALA A 76 -23.89 5.32 5.74
N ARG A 77 -22.87 5.04 6.56
CA ARG A 77 -22.56 5.83 7.76
C ARG A 77 -21.43 6.83 7.56
N TYR A 78 -20.48 6.53 6.69
CA TYR A 78 -19.25 7.31 6.53
C TYR A 78 -19.10 7.86 5.12
N PRO A 79 -18.36 8.97 4.94
CA PRO A 79 -18.03 9.49 3.62
C PRO A 79 -17.35 8.43 2.76
N ASN A 80 -17.76 8.36 1.50
CA ASN A 80 -17.18 7.51 0.47
C ASN A 80 -16.92 8.34 -0.78
N GLY A 81 -16.04 7.85 -1.64
CA GLY A 81 -15.62 8.56 -2.84
C GLY A 81 -14.99 7.62 -3.85
N LEU A 82 -14.80 8.12 -5.07
CA LEU A 82 -14.14 7.41 -6.16
C LEU A 82 -12.68 7.83 -6.26
N MET A 83 -11.81 6.88 -6.63
CA MET A 83 -10.37 7.10 -6.77
C MET A 83 -9.86 6.52 -8.08
N ASN A 84 -9.05 7.29 -8.80
CA ASN A 84 -8.34 6.83 -9.99
C ASN A 84 -7.12 5.98 -9.60
N THR A 85 -7.03 4.76 -10.13
CA THR A 85 -6.05 3.77 -9.67
C THR A 85 -4.84 3.58 -10.59
N TYR A 86 -4.81 4.21 -11.77
CA TYR A 86 -3.71 4.11 -12.75
C TYR A 86 -2.31 4.25 -12.13
N SER A 87 -1.31 3.61 -12.74
CA SER A 87 0.10 3.72 -12.36
C SER A 87 0.86 4.64 -13.31
N LEU A 88 2.12 4.97 -13.01
CA LEU A 88 2.94 5.80 -13.89
C LEU A 88 3.25 5.14 -15.24
N THR A 89 3.11 3.81 -15.32
CA THR A 89 3.46 3.02 -16.51
C THR A 89 2.25 2.43 -17.22
N SER A 90 1.03 2.55 -16.67
CA SER A 90 -0.16 1.94 -17.25
C SER A 90 -1.46 2.57 -16.75
N TYR A 91 -2.46 2.64 -17.62
CA TYR A 91 -3.85 2.93 -17.24
C TYR A 91 -4.44 1.85 -16.33
N VAL A 92 -4.02 0.59 -16.52
CA VAL A 92 -4.39 -0.56 -15.68
C VAL A 92 -3.26 -0.81 -14.68
N THR A 93 -3.56 -0.54 -13.41
CA THR A 93 -2.59 -0.67 -12.32
C THR A 93 -2.38 -2.12 -11.90
N GLU A 94 -1.26 -2.35 -11.24
CA GLU A 94 -1.00 -3.58 -10.49
C GLU A 94 -1.21 -3.36 -8.98
N SER A 95 -1.41 -4.45 -8.23
CA SER A 95 -1.52 -4.39 -6.77
C SER A 95 -0.31 -3.72 -6.11
N SER A 96 0.89 -3.84 -6.68
CA SER A 96 2.09 -3.16 -6.19
C SER A 96 1.98 -1.64 -6.31
N ALA A 97 1.73 -1.12 -7.50
CA ALA A 97 1.61 0.33 -7.74
C ALA A 97 0.41 0.95 -7.02
N ALA A 98 -0.72 0.23 -6.95
CA ALA A 98 -1.88 0.65 -6.16
C ALA A 98 -1.55 0.70 -4.66
N GLY A 99 -0.90 -0.35 -4.15
CA GLY A 99 -0.39 -0.42 -2.78
C GLY A 99 0.52 0.74 -2.43
N ASN A 100 1.50 1.03 -3.29
CA ASN A 100 2.42 2.16 -3.12
C ASN A 100 1.72 3.51 -3.11
N ALA A 101 0.72 3.71 -3.99
CA ALA A 101 -0.04 4.95 -3.99
C ALA A 101 -0.83 5.14 -2.68
N MET A 102 -1.39 4.05 -2.14
CA MET A 102 -2.07 4.07 -0.84
C MET A 102 -1.10 4.26 0.33
N SER A 103 0.08 3.65 0.28
CA SER A 103 1.03 3.60 1.40
C SER A 103 2.05 4.74 1.44
N CYS A 104 2.44 5.26 0.28
CA CYS A 104 3.45 6.32 0.15
C CYS A 104 2.84 7.66 -0.31
N GLY A 105 1.57 7.67 -0.74
CA GLY A 105 0.88 8.89 -1.19
C GLY A 105 1.34 9.42 -2.56
N VAL A 106 2.10 8.62 -3.32
CA VAL A 106 2.61 8.99 -4.66
C VAL A 106 2.34 7.87 -5.66
N LYS A 107 2.05 8.24 -6.91
CA LYS A 107 1.94 7.26 -7.99
C LYS A 107 3.33 6.67 -8.30
N THR A 108 3.40 5.37 -8.54
CA THR A 108 4.65 4.66 -8.87
C THR A 108 4.49 3.81 -10.12
N VAL A 109 5.55 3.10 -10.50
CA VAL A 109 5.56 2.11 -11.58
C VAL A 109 4.98 0.78 -11.13
N ASN A 110 4.48 -0.03 -12.07
CA ASN A 110 4.10 -1.42 -11.83
C ASN A 110 5.32 -2.28 -11.48
N GLY A 111 5.10 -3.45 -10.85
CA GLY A 111 6.19 -4.38 -10.49
C GLY A 111 7.00 -4.02 -9.23
N GLY A 112 7.18 -2.74 -8.89
CA GLY A 112 7.95 -2.33 -7.71
C GLY A 112 7.12 -2.11 -6.43
N LEU A 113 7.70 -2.39 -5.27
CA LEU A 113 7.12 -2.14 -3.94
C LEU A 113 7.81 -0.95 -3.29
N ALA A 114 7.04 0.08 -2.95
CA ALA A 114 7.49 1.34 -2.36
C ALA A 114 8.79 1.87 -2.99
N VAL A 115 8.84 1.94 -4.32
CA VAL A 115 9.98 2.51 -5.07
C VAL A 115 9.49 3.53 -6.10
N HIS A 116 10.30 4.55 -6.33
CA HIS A 116 10.15 5.45 -7.45
C HIS A 116 10.51 4.77 -8.79
N ALA A 117 10.18 5.42 -9.90
CA ALA A 117 10.49 4.92 -11.24
C ALA A 117 12.00 4.78 -11.51
N ASP A 118 12.83 5.54 -10.80
CA ASP A 118 14.29 5.46 -10.86
C ASP A 118 14.88 4.42 -9.88
N GLY A 119 14.03 3.69 -9.15
CA GLY A 119 14.42 2.70 -8.15
C GLY A 119 14.65 3.28 -6.75
N THR A 120 14.53 4.59 -6.55
CA THR A 120 14.71 5.21 -5.23
C THR A 120 13.65 4.68 -4.25
N PRO A 121 14.05 4.17 -3.07
CA PRO A 121 13.10 3.72 -2.05
C PRO A 121 12.18 4.85 -1.56
N LEU A 122 10.90 4.55 -1.50
CA LEU A 122 9.88 5.34 -0.80
C LEU A 122 9.71 4.80 0.62
N LYS A 123 9.21 5.65 1.51
CA LYS A 123 8.85 5.26 2.87
C LYS A 123 7.33 5.10 2.98
N PRO A 124 6.81 3.86 3.11
CA PRO A 124 5.42 3.63 3.43
C PRO A 124 5.02 4.20 4.80
N PHE A 125 3.76 4.61 4.96
CA PHE A 125 3.32 5.23 6.20
C PHE A 125 3.30 4.26 7.41
N PHE A 126 3.19 2.94 7.23
CA PHE A 126 3.37 2.02 8.35
C PHE A 126 4.84 1.87 8.75
N ALA A 127 5.78 2.05 7.84
CA ALA A 127 7.19 2.15 8.20
C ALA A 127 7.47 3.41 9.02
N ALA A 128 6.90 4.56 8.61
CA ALA A 128 6.95 5.78 9.41
C ALA A 128 6.24 5.61 10.78
N ALA A 129 5.10 4.92 10.83
CA ALA A 129 4.39 4.64 12.07
C ALA A 129 5.23 3.79 13.05
N LYS A 130 5.98 2.81 12.52
CA LYS A 130 6.89 1.96 13.30
C LYS A 130 8.02 2.78 13.93
N GLU A 131 8.63 3.69 13.16
CA GLU A 131 9.66 4.63 13.66
C GLU A 131 9.12 5.52 14.80
N MET A 132 7.81 5.80 14.81
CA MET A 132 7.12 6.52 15.87
C MET A 132 6.71 5.64 17.07
N GLY A 133 7.16 4.39 17.12
CA GLY A 133 6.85 3.44 18.21
C GLY A 133 5.42 2.88 18.17
N LYS A 134 4.73 2.95 17.03
CA LYS A 134 3.42 2.31 16.87
C LYS A 134 3.60 0.84 16.50
N ALA A 135 2.71 -0.01 17.02
CA ALA A 135 2.59 -1.37 16.55
C ALA A 135 2.07 -1.40 15.10
N VAL A 136 2.60 -2.33 14.31
CA VAL A 136 2.21 -2.56 12.92
C VAL A 136 1.80 -4.02 12.76
N GLY A 137 0.74 -4.27 11.98
CA GLY A 137 0.29 -5.61 11.66
C GLY A 137 -0.15 -5.73 10.21
N LEU A 138 0.22 -6.82 9.56
CA LEU A 138 -0.18 -7.19 8.20
C LEU A 138 -1.00 -8.47 8.26
N VAL A 139 -2.20 -8.44 7.70
CA VAL A 139 -3.10 -9.58 7.64
C VAL A 139 -3.62 -9.70 6.22
N THR A 140 -3.50 -10.89 5.63
CA THR A 140 -3.97 -11.18 4.28
C THR A 140 -4.44 -12.61 4.15
N THR A 141 -5.28 -12.87 3.15
CA THR A 141 -5.67 -14.22 2.74
C THR A 141 -4.76 -14.81 1.65
N THR A 142 -3.84 -14.03 1.10
CA THR A 142 -2.82 -14.44 0.12
C THR A 142 -1.54 -14.90 0.82
N THR A 143 -0.42 -14.97 0.10
CA THR A 143 0.91 -14.97 0.76
C THR A 143 1.10 -13.66 1.52
N VAL A 144 1.67 -13.73 2.72
CA VAL A 144 1.90 -12.53 3.55
C VAL A 144 2.92 -11.59 2.90
N THR A 145 3.80 -12.12 2.05
CA THR A 145 4.82 -11.41 1.26
C THR A 145 4.31 -10.87 -0.07
N HIS A 146 3.03 -11.07 -0.40
CA HIS A 146 2.44 -10.56 -1.64
C HIS A 146 2.54 -9.02 -1.71
N ALA A 147 2.42 -8.48 -2.93
CA ALA A 147 2.60 -7.06 -3.19
C ALA A 147 1.75 -6.14 -2.30
N THR A 148 0.49 -6.49 -2.08
CA THR A 148 -0.47 -5.67 -1.33
C THR A 148 -0.02 -5.43 0.11
N PRO A 149 0.20 -6.45 0.97
CA PRO A 149 0.75 -6.23 2.31
C PRO A 149 2.18 -5.67 2.30
N ALA A 150 3.05 -6.13 1.39
CA ALA A 150 4.46 -5.71 1.36
C ALA A 150 4.65 -4.22 1.06
N SER A 151 3.84 -3.66 0.16
CA SER A 151 3.87 -2.24 -0.22
C SER A 151 3.65 -1.27 0.95
N PHE A 152 3.11 -1.74 2.07
CA PHE A 152 2.87 -0.90 3.25
C PHE A 152 4.06 -0.84 4.22
N VAL A 153 5.09 -1.68 4.07
CA VAL A 153 6.15 -1.80 5.08
C VAL A 153 7.57 -1.88 4.52
N VAL A 154 7.75 -2.38 3.30
CA VAL A 154 9.08 -2.60 2.72
C VAL A 154 9.20 -1.95 1.34
N SER A 155 10.45 -1.69 0.96
CA SER A 155 10.82 -1.28 -0.39
C SER A 155 11.56 -2.42 -1.08
N ASN A 156 11.12 -2.80 -2.27
CA ASN A 156 11.76 -3.79 -3.11
C ASN A 156 11.48 -3.48 -4.60
N PRO A 157 12.49 -3.45 -5.50
CA PRO A 157 12.26 -3.20 -6.92
C PRO A 157 11.44 -4.29 -7.62
N ASP A 158 11.37 -5.51 -7.06
CA ASP A 158 10.62 -6.62 -7.62
C ASP A 158 9.62 -7.18 -6.60
N ARG A 159 8.33 -7.02 -6.89
CA ARG A 159 7.22 -7.57 -6.10
C ARG A 159 7.24 -9.10 -6.00
N ASN A 160 7.90 -9.78 -6.93
CA ASN A 160 7.97 -11.24 -6.97
C ASN A 160 9.16 -11.79 -6.16
N ALA A 161 10.02 -10.93 -5.62
CA ALA A 161 11.11 -11.31 -4.74
C ALA A 161 10.62 -11.69 -3.33
N GLU A 162 9.55 -12.48 -3.23
CA GLU A 162 8.84 -12.78 -1.98
C GLU A 162 9.73 -13.49 -0.93
N ALA A 163 10.68 -14.32 -1.37
CA ALA A 163 11.68 -14.91 -0.48
C ALA A 163 12.58 -13.86 0.20
N GLN A 164 12.95 -12.81 -0.54
CA GLN A 164 13.71 -11.67 -0.01
C GLN A 164 12.81 -10.77 0.84
N ILE A 165 11.54 -10.58 0.46
CA ILE A 165 10.56 -9.81 1.23
C ILE A 165 10.33 -10.45 2.61
N ALA A 166 10.31 -11.78 2.71
CA ALA A 166 10.24 -12.48 4.00
C ALA A 166 11.43 -12.11 4.93
N GLU A 167 12.64 -11.96 4.37
CA GLU A 167 13.82 -11.51 5.11
C GLU A 167 13.71 -10.03 5.49
N GLN A 168 13.21 -9.18 4.59
CA GLN A 168 12.95 -7.77 4.87
C GLN A 168 11.89 -7.59 5.98
N TYR A 169 10.91 -8.50 6.08
CA TYR A 169 9.92 -8.48 7.16
C TYR A 169 10.55 -8.75 8.52
N LEU A 170 11.48 -9.71 8.62
CA LEU A 170 12.21 -9.95 9.86
C LEU A 170 12.99 -8.70 10.30
N ALA A 171 13.64 -8.02 9.35
CA ALA A 171 14.36 -6.77 9.61
C ALA A 171 13.43 -5.61 9.99
N PHE A 172 12.26 -5.50 9.35
CA PHE A 172 11.26 -4.47 9.65
C PHE A 172 10.61 -4.68 11.02
N GLY A 173 10.32 -5.94 11.36
CA GLY A 173 9.88 -6.35 12.67
C GLY A 173 8.48 -5.89 13.06
N ALA A 174 7.49 -5.96 12.17
CA ALA A 174 6.08 -5.71 12.54
C ALA A 174 5.62 -6.67 13.63
N GLU A 175 4.67 -6.28 14.46
CA GLU A 175 4.16 -7.12 15.54
C GLU A 175 3.33 -8.30 15.04
N VAL A 176 2.67 -8.17 13.89
CA VAL A 176 1.79 -9.22 13.36
C VAL A 176 2.01 -9.42 11.87
N TYR A 177 2.26 -10.65 11.46
CA TYR A 177 2.27 -11.13 10.08
C TYR A 177 1.37 -12.36 9.96
N LEU A 178 0.15 -12.20 9.44
CA LEU A 178 -0.78 -13.31 9.26
C LEU A 178 -1.16 -13.44 7.78
N GLY A 179 -0.88 -14.60 7.21
CA GLY A 179 -1.23 -14.96 5.84
C GLY A 179 -0.66 -16.31 5.46
N GLY A 180 -0.83 -16.70 4.21
CA GLY A 180 -0.17 -17.86 3.62
C GLY A 180 1.29 -17.58 3.24
N GLY A 181 1.83 -18.41 2.34
CA GLY A 181 3.19 -18.23 1.80
C GLY A 181 4.25 -19.09 2.46
N ASP A 182 3.89 -20.21 3.08
CA ASP A 182 4.81 -21.18 3.71
C ASP A 182 6.07 -21.49 2.87
N HIS A 183 5.97 -21.54 1.55
CA HIS A 183 7.10 -21.79 0.65
C HIS A 183 8.17 -20.68 0.62
N PHE A 184 7.87 -19.48 1.14
CA PHE A 184 8.85 -18.40 1.35
C PHE A 184 9.42 -18.38 2.77
N PHE A 185 8.99 -19.27 3.66
CA PHE A 185 9.47 -19.30 5.05
C PHE A 185 10.09 -20.65 5.45
N ASN A 186 9.56 -21.75 4.91
CA ASN A 186 9.95 -23.11 5.22
C ASN A 186 11.27 -23.50 4.49
N PRO A 187 12.32 -23.94 5.22
CA PRO A 187 13.60 -24.31 4.61
C PRO A 187 13.49 -25.49 3.64
N GLU A 188 12.51 -26.38 3.81
CA GLU A 188 12.33 -27.52 2.91
C GLU A 188 11.87 -27.07 1.52
N ARG A 189 11.09 -25.98 1.46
CA ARG A 189 10.44 -25.49 0.24
C ARG A 189 11.17 -24.32 -0.41
N ARG A 190 11.89 -23.51 0.37
CA ARG A 190 12.74 -22.46 -0.15
C ARG A 190 13.90 -23.05 -0.96
N GLN A 191 14.28 -22.34 -2.02
CA GLN A 191 15.42 -22.74 -2.86
C GLN A 191 16.76 -22.61 -2.11
N ASP A 192 16.89 -21.60 -1.25
CA ASP A 192 18.11 -21.30 -0.48
C ASP A 192 18.20 -22.02 0.87
N LYS A 193 17.21 -22.87 1.19
CA LYS A 193 17.13 -23.65 2.42
C LYS A 193 17.17 -22.85 3.73
N LYS A 194 16.93 -21.52 3.69
CA LYS A 194 16.84 -20.70 4.90
C LYS A 194 15.57 -21.05 5.69
N ASP A 195 15.72 -21.22 7.00
CA ASP A 195 14.59 -21.38 7.90
C ASP A 195 14.15 -20.03 8.46
N MET A 196 13.19 -19.40 7.79
CA MET A 196 12.67 -18.12 8.27
C MET A 196 11.80 -18.31 9.51
N TYR A 197 11.10 -19.43 9.66
CA TYR A 197 10.33 -19.68 10.88
C TYR A 197 11.24 -19.71 12.11
N ALA A 198 12.38 -20.41 12.03
CA ALA A 198 13.37 -20.40 13.09
C ALA A 198 13.95 -19.00 13.32
N ALA A 199 14.25 -18.23 12.27
CA ALA A 199 14.75 -16.88 12.40
C ALA A 199 13.75 -15.92 13.09
N PHE A 200 12.46 -16.00 12.74
CA PHE A 200 11.40 -15.25 13.42
C PHE A 200 11.23 -15.70 14.88
N ALA A 201 11.26 -17.01 15.16
CA ALA A 201 11.19 -17.53 16.53
C ALA A 201 12.36 -17.02 17.39
N GLN A 202 13.58 -16.99 16.85
CA GLN A 202 14.76 -16.42 17.51
C GLN A 202 14.62 -14.91 17.77
N ALA A 203 13.90 -14.20 16.90
CA ALA A 203 13.55 -12.79 17.09
C ALA A 203 12.35 -12.57 18.05
N GLY A 204 11.83 -13.64 18.66
CA GLY A 204 10.79 -13.58 19.69
C GLY A 204 9.34 -13.66 19.16
N TYR A 205 9.15 -14.11 17.92
CA TYR A 205 7.81 -14.32 17.35
C TYR A 205 7.24 -15.68 17.73
N GLY A 206 5.93 -15.72 17.98
CA GLY A 206 5.18 -16.96 18.02
C GLY A 206 4.84 -17.41 16.61
N VAL A 207 5.47 -18.49 16.13
CA VAL A 207 5.15 -19.06 14.82
C VAL A 207 3.93 -19.97 14.94
N VAL A 208 2.84 -19.59 14.28
CA VAL A 208 1.58 -20.36 14.24
C VAL A 208 1.21 -20.73 12.81
N LYS A 209 0.72 -21.95 12.59
CA LYS A 209 0.41 -22.50 11.26
C LYS A 209 -1.04 -22.96 11.13
N THR A 210 -1.78 -23.04 12.24
CA THR A 210 -3.18 -23.49 12.27
C THR A 210 -4.07 -22.51 13.03
N PRO A 211 -5.39 -22.47 12.75
CA PRO A 211 -6.34 -21.68 13.54
C PRO A 211 -6.29 -22.02 15.04
N GLU A 212 -6.09 -23.29 15.38
CA GLU A 212 -6.04 -23.77 16.76
C GLU A 212 -4.76 -23.31 17.48
N GLU A 213 -3.63 -23.24 16.78
CA GLU A 213 -2.39 -22.65 17.32
C GLU A 213 -2.55 -21.14 17.51
N LEU A 214 -3.09 -20.43 16.51
CA LEU A 214 -3.34 -19.00 16.59
C LEU A 214 -4.27 -18.67 17.78
N ALA A 215 -5.36 -19.44 17.96
CA ALA A 215 -6.31 -19.24 19.05
C ALA A 215 -5.72 -19.49 20.45
N ARG A 216 -4.66 -20.29 20.56
CA ARG A 216 -3.98 -20.61 21.83
C ARG A 216 -2.74 -19.76 22.09
N SER A 217 -2.28 -18.98 21.11
CA SER A 217 -1.04 -18.22 21.25
C SER A 217 -1.22 -17.02 22.18
N ASN A 218 -0.23 -16.82 23.06
CA ASN A 218 -0.10 -15.64 23.91
C ASN A 218 1.12 -14.79 23.52
N ALA A 219 1.68 -15.01 22.34
CA ALA A 219 2.84 -14.26 21.87
C ALA A 219 2.46 -12.80 21.60
N SER A 220 3.32 -11.86 22.01
CA SER A 220 3.16 -10.43 21.72
C SER A 220 3.55 -10.06 20.29
N LYS A 221 4.22 -10.99 19.59
CA LYS A 221 4.53 -10.92 18.17
C LYS A 221 4.16 -12.24 17.48
N LEU A 222 3.53 -12.16 16.32
CA LEU A 222 3.01 -13.30 15.54
C LEU A 222 3.42 -13.22 14.08
#